data_AF-A0A7C5JET6-F1
#
_entry.id   AF-A0A7C5JET6-F1
#
_cell.length_a   1.000
_cell.length_b   1.000
_cell.length_c   1.000
_cell.angle_alpha   90.00
_cell.angle_beta   90.00
_cell.angle_gamma   90.00
#
_symmetry.space_group_name_H-M   'P 1'
#
loop_
_entity.id
_entity.type
_entity.pdbx_description
1 polymer ?
#
loop_
_entity_poly.entity_id
_entity_poly.type
_entity_poly.pdbx_seq_one_letter_code
_entity_poly.pdbx_strand_id
1 'polypeptide(L)'
;MKHFIQQVLYALIASMLLLTACTKSTPIGSELIDQDQVELKFRDDFKIIAKSINVDSVKTYGPQENEQLNSYLCGRYEDPVFGKVEASIFTQLALEGAMLPDFITKEGTVILDSVILSLVYDSTKVYGDELALPQKISIHTMFEALDRADTYYSNQSFGYSPNPIGEKTFFPRVRDSL
;
A
#
# COMPACT_ATOMS: atom_id res chain seq x y z
N MET A 1 33.83 -81.86 39.30
CA MET A 1 34.92 -81.15 38.58
C MET A 1 34.87 -81.34 37.06
N LYS A 2 34.74 -82.57 36.51
CA LYS A 2 34.67 -82.81 35.05
C LYS A 2 33.48 -82.12 34.34
N HIS A 3 32.29 -82.12 34.94
CA HIS A 3 31.11 -81.46 34.35
C HIS A 3 31.22 -79.92 34.29
N PHE A 4 31.93 -79.30 35.25
CA PHE A 4 32.13 -77.85 35.28
C PHE A 4 33.08 -77.39 34.15
N ILE A 5 34.17 -78.14 33.93
CA ILE A 5 35.11 -77.87 32.82
C ILE A 5 34.42 -77.99 31.46
N GLN A 6 33.53 -78.98 31.30
CA GLN A 6 32.80 -79.19 30.05
C GLN A 6 31.78 -78.08 29.76
N GLN A 7 31.11 -77.53 30.79
CA GLN A 7 30.20 -76.39 30.63
C GLN A 7 30.95 -75.09 30.27
N VAL A 8 32.13 -74.85 30.87
CA VAL A 8 32.98 -73.71 30.51
C VAL A 8 33.48 -73.81 29.07
N LEU A 9 33.83 -75.02 28.61
CA LEU A 9 34.28 -75.24 27.24
C LEU A 9 33.15 -74.95 26.23
N TYR A 10 31.92 -75.40 26.49
CA TYR A 10 30.78 -75.09 25.62
C TYR A 10 30.43 -73.60 25.60
N ALA A 11 30.52 -72.91 26.75
CA ALA A 11 30.29 -71.46 26.81
C ALA A 11 31.34 -70.68 26.01
N LEU A 12 32.60 -71.12 26.03
CA LEU A 12 33.70 -70.49 25.32
C LEU A 12 33.59 -70.68 23.80
N ILE A 13 33.16 -71.87 23.36
CA ILE A 13 32.87 -72.14 21.94
C ILE A 13 31.67 -71.32 21.45
N ALA A 14 30.60 -71.22 22.26
CA ALA A 14 29.44 -70.38 21.94
C ALA A 14 29.79 -68.90 21.84
N SER A 15 30.67 -68.39 22.74
CA SER A 15 31.17 -67.02 22.68
C SER A 15 32.02 -66.75 21.43
N MET A 16 32.79 -67.73 20.96
CA MET A 16 33.63 -67.59 19.76
C MET A 16 32.78 -67.47 18.49
N LEU A 17 31.65 -68.17 18.43
CA LEU A 17 30.71 -68.13 17.30
C LEU A 17 30.04 -66.75 17.14
N LEU A 18 29.78 -66.04 18.24
CA LEU A 18 29.15 -64.72 18.23
C LEU A 18 30.07 -63.59 17.70
N LEU A 19 31.39 -63.80 17.68
CA LEU A 19 32.35 -62.80 17.16
C LEU A 19 32.40 -62.74 15.62
N THR A 20 31.77 -63.70 14.92
CA THR A 20 31.75 -63.74 13.45
C THR A 20 30.56 -63.01 12.81
N ALA A 21 29.61 -62.52 13.63
CA ALA A 21 28.40 -61.83 13.16
C ALA A 21 28.59 -60.34 12.80
N CYS A 22 29.82 -59.81 12.91
CA CYS A 22 30.12 -58.44 12.49
C CYS A 22 30.27 -58.38 10.96
N THR A 23 29.16 -58.28 10.24
CA THR A 23 29.17 -57.96 8.81
C THR A 23 29.37 -56.46 8.63
N LYS A 24 30.37 -56.06 7.83
CA LYS A 24 30.53 -54.66 7.42
C LYS A 24 29.29 -54.23 6.63
N SER A 25 28.72 -53.07 6.96
CA SER A 25 27.59 -52.50 6.23
C SER A 25 27.98 -52.30 4.78
N THR A 26 27.30 -52.96 3.85
CA THR A 26 27.46 -52.71 2.41
C THR A 26 26.97 -51.32 2.07
N PRO A 27 27.76 -50.47 1.39
CA PRO A 27 27.36 -49.13 1.02
C PRO A 27 26.54 -49.16 -0.26
N ILE A 28 25.35 -49.76 -0.20
CA ILE A 28 24.41 -49.73 -1.33
C ILE A 28 23.82 -48.33 -1.40
N GLY A 29 24.23 -47.57 -2.42
CA GLY A 29 23.70 -46.22 -2.70
C GLY A 29 24.64 -45.05 -2.37
N SER A 30 25.79 -45.28 -1.72
CA SER A 30 26.78 -44.20 -1.52
C SER A 30 27.63 -43.91 -2.75
N GLU A 31 27.63 -44.80 -3.74
CA GLU A 31 28.25 -44.60 -5.05
C GLU A 31 27.33 -43.83 -6.02
N LEU A 32 26.06 -43.63 -5.67
CA LEU A 32 25.10 -42.86 -6.48
C LEU A 32 25.18 -41.36 -6.21
N ILE A 33 25.83 -40.96 -5.11
CA ILE A 33 25.97 -39.56 -4.71
C ILE A 33 27.47 -39.30 -4.67
N ASP A 34 27.99 -38.72 -5.74
CA ASP A 34 29.36 -38.17 -5.72
C ASP A 34 29.48 -37.19 -4.55
N GLN A 35 30.64 -37.20 -3.88
CA GLN A 35 30.95 -36.30 -2.76
C GLN A 35 30.86 -34.81 -3.16
N ASP A 36 30.82 -34.52 -4.45
CA ASP A 36 30.58 -33.20 -4.99
C ASP A 36 29.09 -32.90 -5.03
N GLN A 37 28.62 -32.39 -3.89
CA GLN A 37 27.59 -31.37 -3.73
C GLN A 37 26.49 -31.39 -4.79
N VAL A 38 25.27 -31.76 -4.39
CA VAL A 38 24.03 -31.46 -5.11
C VAL A 38 24.15 -30.06 -5.71
N GLU A 39 24.25 -29.98 -7.05
CA GLU A 39 24.40 -28.73 -7.77
C GLU A 39 23.06 -27.98 -7.65
N LEU A 40 22.89 -27.26 -6.53
CA LEU A 40 21.71 -26.45 -6.26
C LEU A 40 21.74 -25.26 -7.22
N LYS A 41 21.08 -25.43 -8.37
CA LYS A 41 20.90 -24.35 -9.34
C LYS A 41 19.94 -23.32 -8.76
N PHE A 42 20.48 -22.23 -8.24
CA PHE A 42 19.72 -21.06 -7.85
C PHE A 42 19.30 -20.33 -9.14
N ARG A 43 17.99 -20.15 -9.33
CA ARG A 43 17.42 -19.37 -10.42
C ARG A 43 16.56 -18.26 -9.83
N ASP A 44 16.95 -17.02 -10.07
CA ASP A 44 16.22 -15.79 -9.73
C ASP A 44 15.69 -15.06 -10.98
N ASP A 45 15.89 -15.63 -12.16
CA ASP A 45 15.52 -15.06 -13.47
C ASP A 45 14.12 -15.50 -13.94
N PHE A 46 13.12 -15.43 -13.07
CA PHE A 46 11.74 -15.69 -13.49
C PHE A 46 11.09 -14.42 -14.04
N LYS A 47 10.57 -14.53 -15.27
CA LYS A 47 9.81 -13.46 -15.91
C LYS A 47 8.44 -13.33 -15.25
N ILE A 48 8.25 -12.31 -14.41
CA ILE A 48 6.93 -11.95 -13.90
C ILE A 48 6.18 -11.19 -15.00
N ILE A 49 5.06 -11.76 -15.45
CA ILE A 49 4.12 -11.08 -16.35
C ILE A 49 2.99 -10.53 -15.48
N ALA A 50 3.06 -9.24 -15.16
CA ALA A 50 2.00 -8.53 -14.45
C ALA A 50 1.25 -7.61 -15.43
N LYS A 51 -0.05 -7.43 -15.19
CA LYS A 51 -0.89 -6.48 -15.93
C LYS A 51 -1.76 -5.74 -14.93
N SER A 52 -1.83 -4.42 -15.05
CA SER A 52 -2.82 -3.61 -14.34
C SER A 52 -4.20 -3.88 -14.92
N ILE A 53 -5.12 -4.33 -14.07
CA ILE A 53 -6.54 -4.42 -14.39
C ILE A 53 -7.23 -3.23 -13.76
N ASN A 54 -8.24 -2.70 -14.45
CA ASN A 54 -9.07 -1.65 -13.88
C ASN A 54 -9.92 -2.30 -12.78
N VAL A 55 -9.70 -1.89 -11.53
CA VAL A 55 -10.52 -2.29 -10.39
C VAL A 55 -11.76 -1.39 -10.39
N ASP A 56 -12.87 -1.85 -9.80
CA ASP A 56 -14.05 -1.02 -9.63
C ASP A 56 -13.71 0.31 -8.91
N SER A 57 -14.56 1.31 -9.10
CA SER A 57 -14.45 2.60 -8.45
C SER A 57 -14.42 2.47 -6.93
N VAL A 58 -13.64 3.33 -6.28
CA VAL A 58 -13.49 3.33 -4.82
C VAL A 58 -14.41 4.39 -4.23
N LYS A 59 -15.08 4.06 -3.11
CA LYS A 59 -15.89 5.04 -2.36
C LYS A 59 -14.98 6.18 -1.87
N THR A 60 -15.34 7.42 -2.19
CA THR A 60 -14.62 8.64 -1.78
C THR A 60 -15.36 9.44 -0.73
N TYR A 61 -16.68 9.27 -0.62
CA TYR A 61 -17.52 9.88 0.41
C TYR A 61 -18.72 8.98 0.72
N GLY A 62 -19.15 8.99 1.97
CA GLY A 62 -20.43 8.44 2.39
C GLY A 62 -21.11 9.31 3.45
N PRO A 63 -22.42 9.14 3.66
CA PRO A 63 -23.20 9.96 4.58
C PRO A 63 -22.83 9.75 6.05
N GLN A 64 -22.22 8.62 6.40
CA GLN A 64 -21.79 8.32 7.77
C GLN A 64 -20.37 8.85 8.00
N GLU A 65 -20.09 9.36 9.20
CA GLU A 65 -18.78 9.96 9.53
C GLU A 65 -17.60 8.99 9.35
N ASN A 66 -17.80 7.70 9.64
CA ASN A 66 -16.80 6.65 9.45
C ASN A 66 -16.56 6.28 7.98
N GLU A 67 -17.39 6.77 7.05
CA GLU A 67 -17.23 6.60 5.61
C GLU A 67 -16.57 7.81 4.93
N GLN A 68 -16.31 8.88 5.68
CA GLN A 68 -15.66 10.09 5.19
C GLN A 68 -14.14 9.96 5.31
N LEU A 69 -13.43 10.44 4.27
CA LEU A 69 -11.97 10.45 4.26
C LEU A 69 -11.44 11.64 5.07
N ASN A 70 -10.41 11.41 5.88
CA ASN A 70 -9.70 12.48 6.60
C ASN A 70 -8.84 13.35 5.68
N SER A 71 -8.55 12.87 4.46
CA SER A 71 -7.64 13.50 3.51
C SER A 71 -8.05 13.10 2.10
N TYR A 72 -8.05 14.04 1.16
CA TYR A 72 -8.40 13.80 -0.24
C TYR A 72 -7.17 13.99 -1.12
N LEU A 73 -7.06 13.16 -2.16
CA LEU A 73 -5.97 13.24 -3.14
C LEU A 73 -6.20 14.41 -4.09
N CYS A 74 -5.15 15.17 -4.39
CA CYS A 74 -5.17 16.26 -5.36
C CYS A 74 -3.82 16.36 -6.06
N GLY A 75 -3.84 16.46 -7.39
CA GLY A 75 -2.64 16.67 -8.19
C GLY A 75 -2.55 15.70 -9.36
N ARG A 76 -1.44 15.79 -10.08
CA ARG A 76 -1.19 15.00 -11.29
C ARG A 76 0.27 14.63 -11.41
N TYR A 77 0.53 13.41 -11.83
CA TYR A 77 1.86 12.96 -12.24
C TYR A 77 1.77 11.98 -13.42
N GLU A 78 2.90 11.77 -14.07
CA GLU A 78 3.04 10.81 -15.16
C GLU A 78 4.09 9.79 -14.78
N ASP A 79 3.65 8.55 -14.60
CA ASP A 79 4.51 7.41 -14.30
C ASP A 79 5.03 6.81 -15.61
N PRO A 80 6.35 6.53 -15.75
CA PRO A 80 6.91 5.94 -16.96
C PRO A 80 6.34 4.55 -17.31
N VAL A 81 5.80 3.82 -16.31
CA VAL A 81 5.28 2.47 -16.45
C VAL A 81 3.74 2.47 -16.44
N PHE A 82 3.13 3.18 -15.47
CA PHE A 82 1.68 3.18 -15.26
C PHE A 82 0.94 4.28 -16.02
N GLY A 83 1.66 5.24 -16.60
CA GLY A 83 1.09 6.36 -17.33
C GLY A 83 0.58 7.48 -16.44
N LYS A 84 -0.34 8.27 -16.98
CA LYS A 84 -0.86 9.48 -16.35
C LYS A 84 -1.84 9.16 -15.22
N VAL A 85 -1.61 9.74 -14.04
CA VAL A 85 -2.52 9.71 -12.90
C VAL A 85 -2.91 11.15 -12.53
N GLU A 86 -4.21 11.38 -12.35
CA GLU A 86 -4.78 12.68 -12.04
C GLU A 86 -5.87 12.53 -10.98
N ALA A 87 -5.85 13.40 -9.97
CA ALA A 87 -6.85 13.45 -8.90
C ALA A 87 -7.30 14.88 -8.67
N SER A 88 -8.62 15.07 -8.57
CA SER A 88 -9.28 16.34 -8.31
C SER A 88 -10.26 16.19 -7.14
N ILE A 89 -10.48 17.29 -6.41
CA ILE A 89 -11.40 17.32 -5.28
C ILE A 89 -12.64 18.11 -5.68
N PHE A 90 -13.81 17.49 -5.54
CA PHE A 90 -15.09 18.17 -5.54
C PHE A 90 -15.55 18.31 -4.09
N THR A 91 -15.86 19.53 -3.67
CA THR A 91 -16.23 19.80 -2.28
C THR A 91 -17.18 20.97 -2.19
N GLN A 92 -18.06 20.92 -1.20
CA GLN A 92 -18.96 22.01 -0.85
C GLN A 92 -18.65 22.46 0.57
N LEU A 93 -18.17 23.71 0.70
CA LEU A 93 -17.95 24.32 1.99
C LEU A 93 -19.31 24.64 2.61
N ALA A 94 -19.56 24.09 3.79
CA ALA A 94 -20.72 24.45 4.59
C ALA A 94 -20.24 25.03 5.91
N LEU A 95 -20.83 26.15 6.31
CA LEU A 95 -20.62 26.69 7.65
C LEU A 95 -21.31 25.77 8.65
N GLU A 96 -20.59 25.42 9.71
CA GLU A 96 -21.14 24.66 10.81
C GLU A 96 -21.97 25.60 11.69
N GLY A 97 -23.30 25.53 11.56
CA GLY A 97 -24.22 26.35 12.36
C GLY A 97 -25.56 26.57 11.67
N ALA A 98 -26.62 26.78 12.46
CA ALA A 98 -27.98 27.03 11.96
C ALA A 98 -28.19 28.46 11.43
N MET A 99 -27.22 29.36 11.63
CA MET A 99 -27.33 30.76 11.25
C MET A 99 -26.17 31.15 10.35
N LEU A 100 -26.49 31.44 9.09
CA LEU A 100 -25.58 32.19 8.24
C LEU A 100 -25.34 33.56 8.90
N PRO A 101 -24.10 34.07 8.95
CA PRO A 101 -23.85 35.41 9.43
C PRO A 101 -24.65 36.40 8.57
N ASP A 102 -25.42 37.28 9.23
CA ASP A 102 -26.13 38.33 8.52
C ASP A 102 -25.11 39.36 8.05
N PHE A 103 -24.95 39.46 6.73
CA PHE A 103 -24.07 40.45 6.09
C PHE A 103 -24.74 41.83 6.00
N ILE A 104 -25.94 42.01 6.57
CA ILE A 104 -26.60 43.29 6.72
C ILE A 104 -26.43 43.75 8.18
N THR A 105 -25.64 44.81 8.37
CA THR A 105 -25.46 45.44 9.69
C THR A 105 -26.29 46.71 9.79
N LYS A 106 -26.44 47.24 11.02
CA LYS A 106 -27.08 48.55 11.25
C LYS A 106 -26.39 49.71 10.53
N GLU A 107 -25.13 49.54 10.15
CA GLU A 107 -24.29 50.54 9.48
C GLU A 107 -24.24 50.36 7.96
N GLY A 108 -24.86 49.30 7.41
CA GLY A 108 -24.91 49.03 5.97
C GLY A 108 -24.65 47.56 5.60
N THR A 109 -24.51 47.32 4.29
CA THR A 109 -24.18 45.99 3.74
C THR A 109 -22.68 45.73 3.86
N VAL A 110 -22.30 44.59 4.43
CA VAL A 110 -20.92 44.11 4.50
C VAL A 110 -20.49 43.69 3.10
N ILE A 111 -19.41 44.30 2.60
CA ILE A 111 -18.81 43.96 1.32
C ILE A 111 -17.69 42.96 1.58
N LEU A 112 -17.75 41.82 0.90
CA LEU A 112 -16.68 40.83 0.90
C LEU A 112 -15.47 41.38 0.13
N ASP A 113 -14.34 41.54 0.81
CA ASP A 113 -13.10 42.00 0.18
C ASP A 113 -12.30 40.82 -0.42
N SER A 114 -12.00 39.81 0.41
CA SER A 114 -11.22 38.65 -0.03
C SER A 114 -11.62 37.36 0.69
N VAL A 115 -11.38 36.23 0.02
CA VAL A 115 -11.55 34.88 0.56
C VAL A 115 -10.25 34.12 0.34
N ILE A 116 -9.73 33.50 1.40
CA ILE A 116 -8.51 32.70 1.35
C ILE A 116 -8.88 31.25 1.62
N LEU A 117 -8.57 30.37 0.67
CA LEU A 117 -8.62 28.93 0.88
C LEU A 117 -7.25 28.44 1.33
N SER A 118 -7.18 27.89 2.55
CA SER A 118 -5.98 27.27 3.09
C SER A 118 -6.22 25.77 3.28
N LEU A 119 -5.43 24.93 2.61
CA LEU A 119 -5.49 23.48 2.72
C LEU A 119 -4.19 22.98 3.34
N VAL A 120 -4.29 22.11 4.32
CA VAL A 120 -3.14 21.49 5.00
C VAL A 120 -2.85 20.14 4.35
N TYR A 121 -1.57 19.85 4.11
CA TYR A 121 -1.14 18.55 3.60
C TYR A 121 -1.17 17.49 4.70
N ASP A 122 -1.64 16.29 4.38
CA ASP A 122 -1.36 15.10 5.16
C ASP A 122 0.02 14.57 4.77
N SER A 123 1.03 14.89 5.58
CA SER A 123 2.44 14.54 5.31
C SER A 123 2.72 13.03 5.28
N THR A 124 1.76 12.20 5.69
CA THR A 124 1.87 10.74 5.64
C THR A 124 1.31 10.13 4.34
N LYS A 125 0.59 10.92 3.53
CA LYS A 125 -0.12 10.45 2.33
C LYS A 125 0.29 11.21 1.09
N VAL A 126 1.58 11.17 0.80
CA VAL A 126 2.17 11.83 -0.37
C VAL A 126 2.82 10.78 -1.27
N TYR A 127 2.68 10.99 -2.57
CA TYR A 127 3.25 10.13 -3.60
C TYR A 127 4.11 10.96 -4.56
N GLY A 128 5.27 10.43 -4.94
CA GLY A 128 6.21 11.06 -5.88
C GLY A 128 7.26 11.94 -5.19
N ASP A 129 8.13 12.54 -6.01
CA ASP A 129 9.13 13.51 -5.56
C ASP A 129 8.54 14.93 -5.57
N GLU A 130 8.32 15.45 -4.36
CA GLU A 130 7.70 16.76 -4.11
C GLU A 130 8.52 17.95 -4.64
N LEU A 131 9.84 17.77 -4.81
CA LEU A 131 10.74 18.84 -5.22
C LEU A 131 11.14 18.75 -6.70
N ALA A 132 10.77 17.66 -7.38
CA ALA A 132 11.13 17.46 -8.77
C ALA A 132 10.43 18.46 -9.70
N LEU A 133 9.13 18.74 -9.49
CA LEU A 133 8.32 19.56 -10.39
C LEU A 133 7.30 20.42 -9.63
N PRO A 134 7.05 21.67 -10.08
CA PRO A 134 5.99 22.50 -9.52
C PRO A 134 4.61 21.97 -9.90
N GLN A 135 3.67 22.02 -8.97
CA GLN A 135 2.26 21.69 -9.17
C GLN A 135 1.46 22.98 -9.34
N LYS A 136 0.50 22.98 -10.28
CA LYS A 136 -0.48 24.06 -10.44
C LYS A 136 -1.83 23.55 -9.98
N ILE A 137 -2.39 24.19 -8.95
CA ILE A 137 -3.75 23.93 -8.48
C ILE A 137 -4.63 25.10 -8.88
N SER A 138 -5.78 24.80 -9.50
CA SER A 138 -6.81 25.76 -9.85
C SER A 138 -8.12 25.40 -9.15
N ILE A 139 -8.82 26.41 -8.65
CA ILE A 139 -10.11 26.27 -7.96
C ILE A 139 -11.19 26.78 -8.89
N HIS A 140 -12.23 25.97 -9.06
CA HIS A 140 -13.34 26.23 -9.97
C HIS A 140 -14.66 26.15 -9.20
N THR A 141 -15.61 27.00 -9.56
CA THR A 141 -16.97 26.95 -9.01
C THR A 141 -17.74 25.78 -9.62
N MET A 142 -18.39 24.97 -8.79
CA MET A 142 -19.27 23.88 -9.23
C MET A 142 -20.64 24.43 -9.65
N PHE A 143 -21.25 23.84 -10.67
CA PHE A 143 -22.62 24.15 -11.09
C PHE A 143 -23.67 23.33 -10.34
N GLU A 144 -23.25 22.21 -9.78
CA GLU A 144 -24.10 21.23 -9.12
C GLU A 144 -23.78 21.20 -7.63
N ALA A 145 -24.82 21.04 -6.81
CA ALA A 145 -24.67 20.84 -5.36
C ALA A 145 -24.47 19.36 -5.06
N LEU A 146 -23.63 19.07 -4.06
CA LEU A 146 -23.46 17.71 -3.55
C LEU A 146 -24.52 17.42 -2.48
N ASP A 147 -25.13 16.23 -2.53
CA ASP A 147 -26.04 15.72 -1.52
C ASP A 147 -25.24 14.99 -0.42
N ARG A 148 -25.40 15.47 0.82
CA ARG A 148 -24.75 14.88 2.00
C ARG A 148 -25.31 13.51 2.37
N ALA A 149 -26.51 13.17 1.91
CA ALA A 149 -27.11 11.86 2.15
C ALA A 149 -26.63 10.79 1.17
N ASP A 150 -25.92 11.18 0.10
CA ASP A 150 -25.52 10.29 -0.98
C ASP A 150 -24.09 9.72 -0.79
N THR A 151 -23.75 8.71 -1.59
CA THR A 151 -22.44 8.07 -1.61
C THR A 151 -21.72 8.36 -2.93
N TYR A 152 -20.50 8.89 -2.85
CA TYR A 152 -19.71 9.25 -4.02
C TYR A 152 -18.52 8.31 -4.22
N TYR A 153 -18.16 8.13 -5.49
CA TYR A 153 -17.10 7.21 -5.92
C TYR A 153 -16.07 7.93 -6.80
N SER A 154 -14.87 7.36 -6.88
CA SER A 154 -13.69 7.96 -7.55
C SER A 154 -13.82 8.17 -9.06
N ASN A 155 -14.82 7.56 -9.70
CA ASN A 155 -15.08 7.69 -11.13
C ASN A 155 -16.16 8.72 -11.46
N GLN A 156 -16.71 9.41 -10.46
CA GLN A 156 -17.74 10.43 -10.66
C GLN A 156 -17.12 11.81 -10.86
N SER A 157 -17.77 12.62 -11.71
CA SER A 157 -17.38 13.99 -12.02
C SER A 157 -18.61 14.89 -12.03
N PHE A 158 -18.46 16.12 -11.58
CA PHE A 158 -19.53 17.12 -11.54
C PHE A 158 -19.22 18.28 -12.48
N GLY A 159 -20.25 18.96 -12.98
CA GLY A 159 -20.09 20.16 -13.78
C GLY A 159 -19.45 21.32 -13.00
N TYR A 160 -18.46 21.99 -13.59
CA TYR A 160 -17.79 23.15 -13.02
C TYR A 160 -17.47 24.21 -14.08
N SER A 161 -17.27 25.45 -13.62
CA SER A 161 -16.90 26.59 -14.47
C SER A 161 -15.50 26.41 -15.07
N PRO A 162 -15.33 26.59 -16.40
CA PRO A 162 -13.99 26.50 -17.01
C PRO A 162 -13.06 27.63 -16.56
N ASN A 163 -13.60 28.76 -16.10
CA ASN A 163 -12.82 29.87 -15.57
C ASN A 163 -12.54 29.64 -14.08
N PRO A 164 -11.26 29.57 -13.65
CA PRO A 164 -10.91 29.42 -12.24
C PRO A 164 -11.19 30.70 -11.46
N ILE A 165 -11.62 30.55 -10.21
CA ILE A 165 -11.77 31.66 -9.25
C ILE A 165 -10.47 31.95 -8.49
N GLY A 166 -9.50 31.04 -8.56
CA GLY A 166 -8.17 31.20 -8.00
C GLY A 166 -7.24 30.10 -8.50
N GLU A 167 -5.96 30.41 -8.64
CA GLU A 167 -4.94 29.44 -9.01
C GLU A 167 -3.61 29.75 -8.34
N LYS A 168 -2.84 28.70 -8.06
CA LYS A 168 -1.51 28.84 -7.48
C LYS A 168 -0.59 27.77 -8.02
N THR A 169 0.60 28.19 -8.44
CA THR A 169 1.70 27.28 -8.79
C THR A 169 2.72 27.30 -7.67
N PHE A 170 3.11 26.13 -7.18
CA PHE A 170 4.05 25.99 -6.08
C PHE A 170 4.73 24.62 -6.11
N PHE A 171 5.85 24.48 -5.40
CA PHE A 171 6.45 23.19 -5.09
C PHE A 171 5.80 22.66 -3.80
N PRO A 172 5.17 21.48 -3.80
CA PRO A 172 4.70 20.85 -2.58
C PRO A 172 5.87 20.74 -1.60
N ARG A 173 5.71 21.30 -0.40
CA ARG A 173 6.70 21.18 0.69
C ARG A 173 5.98 20.61 1.89
N VAL A 174 5.74 19.31 1.91
CA VAL A 174 4.81 18.72 2.91
C VAL A 174 5.43 18.60 4.30
N ARG A 175 6.75 18.79 4.40
CA ARG A 175 7.54 18.69 5.64
C ARG A 175 8.05 20.03 6.17
N ASP A 176 7.84 21.10 5.42
CA ASP A 176 8.22 22.45 5.84
C ASP A 176 7.05 23.02 6.66
N SER A 177 7.33 23.53 7.85
CA SER A 177 6.29 24.16 8.68
C SER A 177 5.79 25.44 8.02
N LEU A 178 4.47 25.67 8.10
CA LEU A 178 3.79 26.87 7.59
C LEU A 178 4.48 28.18 7.99
#